data_AF-F6KMQ7-F1
#
_entry.id   AF-F6KMQ7-F1
#
_cell.length_a   1.000
_cell.length_b   1.000
_cell.length_c   1.000
_cell.angle_alpha   90.00
_cell.angle_beta   90.00
_cell.angle_gamma   90.00
#
_symmetry.space_group_name_H-M   'P 1'
#
loop_
_entity.id
_entity.type
_entity.pdbx_description
1 polymer ?
#
loop_
_entity_poly.entity_id
_entity_poly.type
_entity_poly.pdbx_seq_one_letter_code
_entity_poly.pdbx_strand_id
1 'polypeptide(L)'
;RKIMDEFKVDLRFPQSGAADPNLVTVTGRPELVDEAIDHLLNLEEEYMADVVENEAKMAYMRPSGGSAAAMDEQRGPSKGFVVREAPWATGSEKAPDMSSSEDFPSFGAPVATKASPWGPKRF
;
A
#
# COMPACT_ATOMS: atom_id res chain seq x y z
N ARG A 1 22.52 -8.27 13.58
CA ARG A 1 23.56 -9.26 13.96
C ARG A 1 23.20 -10.70 13.56
N LYS A 2 21.94 -11.05 13.28
CA LYS A 2 21.52 -12.40 12.84
C LYS A 2 22.35 -12.96 11.66
N ILE A 3 22.57 -12.14 10.62
CA ILE A 3 23.36 -12.51 9.42
C ILE A 3 24.82 -12.87 9.77
N MET A 4 25.44 -12.16 10.73
CA MET A 4 26.81 -12.45 11.19
C MET A 4 26.90 -13.83 11.86
N ASP A 5 25.89 -14.20 12.65
CA ASP A 5 25.85 -15.49 13.37
C ASP A 5 25.48 -16.67 12.45
N GLU A 6 24.63 -16.43 11.47
CA GLU A 6 24.10 -17.42 10.53
C GLU A 6 25.16 -17.83 9.50
N PHE A 7 25.78 -16.84 8.85
CA PHE A 7 26.84 -17.08 7.87
C PHE A 7 28.26 -17.08 8.47
N LYS A 8 28.39 -16.88 9.79
CA LYS A 8 29.69 -16.81 10.49
C LYS A 8 30.65 -15.80 9.84
N VAL A 9 30.10 -14.68 9.35
CA VAL A 9 30.85 -13.59 8.72
C VAL A 9 30.95 -12.39 9.66
N ASP A 10 32.07 -11.67 9.56
CA ASP A 10 32.21 -10.35 10.18
C ASP A 10 31.80 -9.28 9.17
N LEU A 11 30.82 -8.46 9.56
CA LEU A 11 30.29 -7.35 8.78
C LEU A 11 30.74 -6.03 9.40
N ARG A 12 31.47 -5.24 8.62
CA ARG A 12 31.94 -3.92 9.02
C ARG A 12 31.31 -2.85 8.14
N PHE A 13 30.55 -1.97 8.80
CA PHE A 13 30.01 -0.78 8.19
C PHE A 13 31.07 0.33 8.13
N PRO A 14 31.00 1.21 7.12
CA PRO A 14 31.91 2.33 6.99
C PRO A 14 31.73 3.29 8.18
N GLN A 15 32.80 3.95 8.60
CA GLN A 15 32.73 4.95 9.65
C GLN A 15 31.97 6.18 9.16
N SER A 16 31.25 6.85 10.07
CA SER A 16 30.57 8.11 9.77
C SER A 16 31.59 9.15 9.28
N GLY A 17 31.54 9.48 7.99
CA GLY A 17 32.49 10.38 7.32
C GLY A 17 33.54 9.68 6.43
N ALA A 18 33.42 8.37 6.21
CA ALA A 18 34.20 7.68 5.18
C ALA A 18 33.87 8.22 3.78
N ALA A 19 34.83 8.13 2.85
CA ALA A 19 34.65 8.57 1.46
C ALA A 19 33.44 7.88 0.79
N ASP A 20 33.22 6.61 1.13
CA ASP A 20 32.12 5.79 0.63
C ASP A 20 31.23 5.32 1.79
N PRO A 21 30.14 6.04 2.12
CA PRO A 21 29.26 5.71 3.24
C PRO A 21 28.40 4.45 2.99
N ASN A 22 28.33 3.97 1.75
CA ASN A 22 27.55 2.79 1.37
C ASN A 22 28.43 1.53 1.21
N LEU A 23 29.75 1.63 1.42
CA LEU A 23 30.66 0.50 1.22
C LEU A 23 30.75 -0.38 2.48
N VAL A 24 30.07 -1.52 2.44
CA VAL A 24 30.11 -2.53 3.50
C VAL A 24 31.23 -3.53 3.23
N THR A 25 32.06 -3.81 4.24
CA THR A 25 33.10 -4.84 4.16
C THR A 25 32.62 -6.13 4.81
N VAL A 26 32.68 -7.24 4.07
CA VAL A 26 32.33 -8.58 4.56
C VAL A 26 33.58 -9.44 4.60
N THR A 27 33.85 -10.08 5.73
CA THR A 27 35.02 -10.96 5.91
C THR A 27 34.61 -12.29 6.53
N GLY A 28 35.10 -13.39 5.98
CA GLY A 28 34.75 -14.74 6.43
C GLY A 28 35.33 -15.81 5.51
N ARG A 29 34.76 -17.02 5.57
CA ARG A 29 35.08 -18.08 4.60
C ARG A 29 34.51 -17.71 3.22
N PRO A 30 35.20 -17.98 2.11
CA PRO A 30 34.78 -17.53 0.78
C PRO A 30 33.36 -17.95 0.44
N GLU A 31 33.04 -19.24 0.63
CA GLU A 31 31.70 -19.80 0.35
C GLU A 31 30.58 -19.11 1.17
N LEU A 32 30.85 -18.78 2.44
CA LEU A 32 29.86 -18.13 3.30
C LEU A 32 29.79 -16.61 3.10
N VAL A 33 30.88 -16.00 2.62
CA VAL A 33 30.90 -14.58 2.25
C VAL A 33 30.02 -14.37 1.03
N ASP A 34 30.11 -15.23 0.02
CA ASP A 34 29.27 -15.16 -1.17
C ASP A 34 27.78 -15.29 -0.79
N GLU A 35 27.42 -16.29 0.02
CA GLU A 35 26.06 -16.45 0.53
C GLU A 35 25.56 -15.25 1.37
N ALA A 36 26.43 -14.68 2.20
CA ALA A 36 26.09 -13.51 3.00
C ALA A 36 25.86 -12.26 2.13
N ILE A 37 26.64 -12.10 1.05
CA ILE A 37 26.48 -11.00 0.09
C ILE A 37 25.14 -11.14 -0.62
N ASP A 38 24.81 -12.33 -1.12
CA ASP A 38 23.53 -12.60 -1.79
C ASP A 38 22.34 -12.31 -0.86
N HIS A 39 22.43 -12.72 0.40
CA HIS A 39 21.39 -12.45 1.39
C HIS A 39 21.27 -10.95 1.73
N LEU A 40 22.37 -10.19 1.69
CA LEU A 40 22.35 -8.75 1.91
C LEU A 40 21.66 -8.00 0.77
N LEU A 41 21.93 -8.40 -0.48
CA LEU A 41 21.30 -7.82 -1.67
C LEU A 41 19.79 -8.05 -1.68
N ASN A 42 19.34 -9.26 -1.34
CA ASN A 42 17.91 -9.57 -1.23
C ASN A 42 17.21 -8.69 -0.17
N LEU A 43 17.86 -8.47 0.98
CA LEU A 43 17.33 -7.60 2.03
C LEU A 43 17.28 -6.12 1.62
N GLU A 44 18.25 -5.65 0.82
CA GLU A 44 18.22 -4.30 0.26
C GLU A 44 17.02 -4.12 -0.67
N GLU A 45 16.79 -5.07 -1.57
CA GLU A 45 15.65 -5.01 -2.50
C GLU A 45 14.31 -5.02 -1.75
N GLU A 46 14.14 -5.91 -0.75
CA GLU A 46 12.96 -5.93 0.11
C GLU A 46 12.78 -4.60 0.85
N TYR A 47 13.85 -4.06 1.44
CA TYR A 47 13.79 -2.81 2.20
C TYR A 47 13.43 -1.61 1.30
N MET A 48 14.00 -1.52 0.09
CA MET A 48 13.65 -0.45 -0.85
C MET A 48 12.17 -0.54 -1.28
N ALA A 49 11.68 -1.76 -1.54
CA ALA A 49 10.27 -1.97 -1.87
C ALA A 49 9.35 -1.52 -0.73
N ASP A 50 9.67 -1.92 0.51
CA ASP A 50 8.91 -1.54 1.71
C ASP A 50 8.95 -0.04 1.99
N VAL A 51 10.09 0.63 1.80
CA VAL A 51 10.20 2.09 1.96
C VAL A 51 9.31 2.79 0.94
N VAL A 52 9.34 2.37 -0.32
CA VAL A 52 8.49 2.94 -1.39
C VAL A 52 7.01 2.67 -1.11
N GLU A 53 6.64 1.46 -0.70
CA GLU A 53 5.26 1.14 -0.34
C GLU A 53 4.79 1.95 0.88
N ASN A 54 5.64 2.08 1.90
CA ASN A 54 5.33 2.84 3.10
C ASN A 54 5.22 4.35 2.81
N GLU A 55 6.09 4.90 1.96
CA GLU A 55 5.98 6.28 1.49
C GLU A 55 4.70 6.49 0.67
N ALA A 56 4.37 5.58 -0.24
CA ALA A 56 3.11 5.63 -0.99
C ALA A 56 1.91 5.57 -0.04
N LYS A 57 1.92 4.63 0.91
CA LYS A 57 0.87 4.49 1.93
C LYS A 57 0.76 5.74 2.78
N MET A 58 1.87 6.34 3.21
CA MET A 58 1.86 7.61 3.93
C MET A 58 1.37 8.76 3.05
N ALA A 59 1.69 8.77 1.75
CA ALA A 59 1.18 9.78 0.81
C ALA A 59 -0.34 9.64 0.59
N TYR A 60 -0.88 8.42 0.59
CA TYR A 60 -2.32 8.16 0.50
C TYR A 60 -3.04 8.36 1.84
N MET A 61 -2.39 8.14 2.97
CA MET A 61 -2.93 8.41 4.32
C MET A 61 -2.79 9.88 4.72
N ARG A 62 -1.87 10.63 4.10
CA ARG A 62 -1.85 12.08 4.18
C ARG A 62 -3.05 12.57 3.37
N PRO A 63 -4.08 13.15 4.00
CA PRO A 63 -5.20 13.66 3.24
C PRO A 63 -4.66 14.66 2.22
N SER A 64 -5.06 14.55 0.95
CA SER A 64 -4.76 15.54 -0.10
C SER A 64 -5.56 16.83 0.14
N GLY A 65 -5.49 17.38 1.35
CA GLY A 65 -6.15 18.59 1.80
C GLY A 65 -5.10 19.59 2.22
N GLY A 66 -4.27 20.04 1.29
CA GLY A 66 -3.48 21.25 1.47
C GLY A 66 -4.39 22.47 1.52
N SER A 67 -5.05 22.71 2.66
CA SER A 67 -5.60 24.01 3.10
C SER A 67 -6.52 23.85 4.33
N ALA A 68 -6.04 23.29 5.45
CA ALA A 68 -6.86 23.28 6.69
C ALA A 68 -6.08 23.48 8.00
N ALA A 69 -4.75 23.55 7.97
CA ALA A 69 -3.95 23.79 9.19
C ALA A 69 -3.80 25.28 9.57
N ALA A 70 -4.71 26.14 9.09
CA ALA A 70 -4.70 27.58 9.37
C ALA A 70 -6.10 28.17 9.61
N MET A 71 -7.06 27.37 10.10
CA MET A 71 -8.30 27.91 10.65
C MET A 71 -8.64 27.18 11.94
N ASP A 72 -7.81 27.47 12.93
CA ASP A 72 -8.21 27.54 14.32
C ASP A 72 -9.54 28.34 14.45
N GLU A 73 -10.43 27.88 15.32
CA GLU A 73 -11.45 28.71 15.98
C GLU A 73 -12.78 29.07 15.28
N GLN A 74 -13.41 28.24 14.42
CA GLN A 74 -14.89 28.36 14.22
C GLN A 74 -15.52 27.19 13.44
N ARG A 75 -16.15 26.21 14.11
CA ARG A 75 -17.36 25.53 13.57
C ARG A 75 -18.01 24.62 14.61
N GLY A 76 -19.19 25.03 15.06
CA GLY A 76 -20.16 24.15 15.74
C GLY A 76 -20.50 22.90 14.89
N PRO A 77 -21.36 21.99 15.39
CA PRO A 77 -21.53 20.64 14.83
C PRO A 77 -21.84 20.72 13.33
N SER A 78 -20.81 20.52 12.52
CA SER A 78 -20.91 20.68 11.08
C SER A 78 -21.70 19.50 10.55
N LYS A 79 -22.95 19.77 10.14
CA LYS A 79 -23.78 18.88 9.34
C LYS A 79 -22.90 18.33 8.21
N GLY A 80 -22.54 17.05 8.31
CA GLY A 80 -21.66 16.38 7.37
C GLY A 80 -22.20 16.45 5.94
N PHE A 81 -21.29 16.29 4.99
CA PHE A 81 -21.59 16.29 3.57
C PHE A 81 -22.36 15.00 3.21
N VAL A 82 -23.63 15.13 2.82
CA VAL A 82 -24.47 14.01 2.37
C VAL A 82 -24.54 14.07 0.84
N VAL A 83 -23.88 13.13 0.17
CA VAL A 83 -23.98 12.97 -1.29
C VAL A 83 -25.28 12.23 -1.59
N ARG A 84 -26.33 12.97 -1.94
CA ARG A 84 -27.64 12.39 -2.24
C ARG A 84 -27.83 11.98 -3.70
N GLU A 85 -26.87 12.28 -4.57
CA GLU A 85 -26.96 11.97 -6.00
C GLU A 85 -25.66 11.34 -6.53
N ALA A 86 -25.07 10.46 -5.72
CA ALA A 86 -23.95 9.69 -6.22
C ALA A 86 -24.49 8.64 -7.21
N PRO A 87 -23.80 8.37 -8.33
CA PRO A 87 -24.26 7.41 -9.33
C PRO A 87 -24.37 5.96 -8.81
N TRP A 88 -23.84 5.67 -7.61
CA TRP A 88 -24.05 4.41 -6.89
C TRP A 88 -25.33 4.36 -6.04
N ALA A 89 -26.00 5.49 -5.85
CA ALA A 89 -27.25 5.63 -5.09
C ALA A 89 -28.49 5.67 -6.00
N THR A 90 -28.34 5.64 -7.33
CA THR A 90 -29.43 5.85 -8.31
C THR A 90 -30.39 4.66 -8.48
N GLY A 91 -30.35 3.67 -7.58
CA GLY A 91 -31.11 2.41 -7.73
C GLY A 91 -32.34 2.25 -6.84
N SER A 92 -32.31 2.76 -5.60
CA SER A 92 -33.45 2.68 -4.67
C SER A 92 -33.05 3.45 -3.41
N GLU A 93 -33.95 4.23 -2.82
CA GLU A 93 -33.74 4.89 -1.51
C GLU A 93 -33.56 3.90 -0.35
N LYS A 94 -33.48 2.60 -0.65
CA LYS A 94 -33.21 1.50 0.28
C LYS A 94 -31.86 0.90 -0.06
N ALA A 95 -31.02 0.69 0.97
CA ALA A 95 -29.76 -0.01 0.81
C ALA A 95 -29.96 -1.30 -0.02
N PRO A 96 -29.06 -1.59 -0.98
CA PRO A 96 -29.16 -2.81 -1.79
C PRO A 96 -29.33 -4.02 -0.88
N ASP A 97 -30.33 -4.84 -1.18
CA ASP A 97 -30.61 -6.02 -0.38
C ASP A 97 -29.49 -7.04 -0.62
N MET A 98 -28.64 -7.22 0.39
CA MET A 98 -27.50 -8.15 0.36
C MET A 98 -27.93 -9.62 0.24
N SER A 99 -29.23 -9.91 0.33
CA SER A 99 -29.80 -11.23 0.09
C SER A 99 -30.36 -11.42 -1.34
N SER A 100 -30.39 -10.37 -2.17
CA SER A 100 -30.97 -10.43 -3.51
C SER A 100 -29.98 -11.00 -4.53
N SER A 101 -30.36 -12.11 -5.17
CA SER A 101 -29.62 -12.73 -6.27
C SER A 101 -29.73 -11.95 -7.59
N GLU A 102 -30.60 -10.94 -7.66
CA GLU A 102 -30.69 -10.02 -8.82
C GLU A 102 -29.62 -8.91 -8.74
N ASP A 103 -29.32 -8.42 -7.53
CA ASP A 103 -28.34 -7.33 -7.32
C ASP A 103 -26.91 -7.86 -7.15
N PHE A 104 -26.74 -9.03 -6.54
CA PHE A 104 -25.45 -9.70 -6.38
C PHE A 104 -25.49 -11.11 -6.98
N PRO A 105 -25.07 -11.30 -8.24
CA PRO A 105 -25.08 -12.62 -8.86
C PRO A 105 -24.13 -13.57 -8.12
N SER A 106 -24.69 -14.68 -7.61
CA SER A 106 -23.92 -15.73 -6.98
C SER A 106 -23.09 -16.50 -8.01
N PHE A 107 -21.85 -16.81 -7.67
CA PHE A 107 -20.91 -17.47 -8.58
C PHE A 107 -21.47 -18.85 -9.00
N GLY A 108 -21.82 -19.00 -10.28
CA GLY A 108 -22.32 -20.25 -10.86
C GLY A 108 -23.81 -20.31 -11.18
N ALA A 109 -24.61 -19.27 -10.91
CA ALA A 109 -26.01 -19.21 -11.33
C ALA A 109 -26.16 -18.43 -12.67
N PRO A 110 -26.88 -18.96 -13.68
CA PRO A 110 -27.15 -18.22 -14.90
C PRO A 110 -28.15 -17.08 -14.63
N VAL A 111 -27.66 -15.84 -14.64
CA VAL A 111 -28.52 -14.63 -14.56
C VAL A 111 -28.61 -14.00 -15.95
N ALA A 112 -29.83 -13.61 -16.36
CA ALA A 112 -30.06 -12.92 -17.63
C ALA A 112 -29.32 -11.57 -17.64
N THR A 113 -28.54 -11.32 -18.70
CA THR A 113 -27.70 -10.12 -18.84
C THR A 113 -28.54 -8.87 -19.10
N LYS A 114 -29.05 -8.23 -18.05
CA LYS A 114 -29.48 -6.83 -18.15
C LYS A 114 -28.26 -5.92 -18.11
N ALA A 115 -28.32 -4.83 -18.88
CA ALA A 115 -27.22 -3.87 -19.02
C ALA A 115 -26.75 -3.39 -17.65
N SER A 116 -25.54 -3.78 -17.27
CA SER A 116 -24.94 -3.35 -16.02
C SER A 116 -24.76 -1.82 -16.06
N PRO A 117 -25.11 -1.09 -14.99
CA PRO A 117 -24.92 0.36 -14.91
C PRO A 117 -23.45 0.79 -14.99
N TRP A 118 -22.52 -0.18 -14.95
CA TRP A 118 -21.08 0.01 -14.99
C TRP A 118 -20.43 -0.36 -16.34
N GLY A 119 -21.23 -0.72 -17.35
CA GLY A 119 -20.76 -1.10 -18.68
C GLY A 119 -20.99 -0.03 -19.74
N PRO A 120 -20.17 0.03 -20.81
CA PRO A 120 -20.44 0.91 -21.95
C PRO A 120 -21.83 0.65 -22.51
N LYS A 121 -22.64 1.70 -22.63
CA LYS A 121 -24.00 1.62 -23.16
C LYS A 121 -23.92 1.21 -24.63
N ARG A 122 -24.25 -0.05 -24.91
CA ARG A 122 -24.37 -0.54 -26.28
C ARG A 122 -25.59 0.16 -26.89
N PHE A 123 -25.33 1.05 -27.84
CA PHE A 123 -26.34 1.65 -28.72
C PHE A 123 -26.90 0.60 -29.66
#